data_AF-A0A7W7MFK8-F1
#
_entry.id   AF-A0A7W7MFK8-F1
#
_cell.length_a   1.000
_cell.length_b   1.000
_cell.length_c   1.000
_cell.angle_alpha   90.00
_cell.angle_beta   90.00
_cell.angle_gamma   90.00
#
_symmetry.space_group_name_H-M   'P 1'
#
loop_
_entity.id
_entity.type
_entity.pdbx_description
1 polymer ?
#
loop_
_entity_poly.entity_id
_entity_poly.type
_entity_poly.pdbx_seq_one_letter_code
_entity_poly.pdbx_strand_id
1 'polypeptide(L)'
;MSDPGANLVPPGLPDESLSNGFLNPIDLLNYVSPTAWINKGIEAATGFDVIGSFMEAVSGDWEAVWKFGEAMGHLADCMAELGIDVQQGMLQVDDSWDGNAADAAYLYFSNLAAGISGSQHDFRQIEDDYQKAALGAWQLANQLGNILQAIVDAWLIGLAAAGAGAALSATGAGAVAGYAVAGVQAVRIVKLINDASLKINSGGTAIMAIFAVPMTIAYRSGDLSDIKLPAAAYTTPGA
;
A
#
# COMPACT_ATOMS: atom_id res chain seq x y z
N MET A 1 24.97 7.96 -25.02
CA MET A 1 24.62 7.10 -23.88
C MET A 1 24.23 8.04 -22.75
N SER A 2 22.98 7.95 -22.32
CA SER A 2 22.57 8.53 -21.02
C SER A 2 23.26 7.72 -19.91
N ASP A 3 23.29 8.22 -18.69
CA ASP A 3 23.73 7.43 -17.54
C ASP A 3 22.49 6.76 -16.94
N PRO A 4 22.28 5.44 -17.07
CA PRO A 4 21.10 4.77 -16.53
C PRO A 4 20.97 4.97 -15.01
N GLY A 5 22.10 5.16 -14.32
CA GLY A 5 22.15 5.45 -12.90
C GLY A 5 21.51 6.78 -12.51
N ALA A 6 21.34 7.71 -13.47
CA ALA A 6 20.65 8.98 -13.25
C ALA A 6 19.17 8.80 -12.88
N ASN A 7 18.57 7.66 -13.23
CA ASN A 7 17.19 7.31 -12.85
C ASN A 7 17.08 6.80 -11.41
N LEU A 8 18.17 6.39 -10.77
CA LEU A 8 18.19 5.88 -9.40
C LEU A 8 18.20 7.02 -8.39
N VAL A 9 17.14 7.82 -8.41
CA VAL A 9 16.94 8.93 -7.48
C VAL A 9 16.21 8.47 -6.22
N PRO A 10 16.37 9.19 -5.09
CA PRO A 10 15.58 8.90 -3.90
C PRO A 10 14.08 9.00 -4.22
N PRO A 11 13.26 8.03 -3.77
CA PRO A 11 11.82 8.08 -3.99
C PRO A 11 11.22 9.31 -3.29
N GLY A 12 10.32 9.97 -3.99
CA GLY A 12 9.56 11.09 -3.51
C GLY A 12 8.58 10.73 -2.40
N LEU A 13 7.92 11.78 -1.92
CA LEU A 13 6.73 11.60 -1.10
C LEU A 13 5.52 11.51 -2.04
N PRO A 14 4.47 10.79 -1.63
CA PRO A 14 3.17 10.94 -2.26
C PRO A 14 2.77 12.43 -2.26
N ASP A 15 1.96 12.83 -3.24
CA ASP A 15 1.45 14.20 -3.37
C ASP A 15 0.97 14.75 -2.01
N GLU A 16 1.09 16.05 -1.74
CA GLU A 16 0.77 16.63 -0.42
C GLU A 16 -0.68 16.37 0.02
N SER A 17 -1.58 16.16 -0.95
CA SER A 17 -2.97 15.73 -0.72
C SER A 17 -3.09 14.34 -0.10
N LEU A 18 -2.09 13.48 -0.34
CA LEU A 18 -1.94 12.13 0.18
C LEU A 18 -1.00 12.08 1.40
N SER A 19 0.12 12.81 1.38
CA SER A 19 1.12 12.83 2.46
C SER A 19 0.59 13.43 3.76
N ASN A 20 -0.23 14.48 3.70
CA ASN A 20 -0.93 15.03 4.87
C ASN A 20 -2.08 14.15 5.37
N GLY A 21 -2.44 13.09 4.64
CA GLY A 21 -3.58 12.25 4.97
C GLY A 21 -3.22 10.84 5.45
N PHE A 22 -1.95 10.41 5.39
CA PHE A 22 -1.54 9.19 6.09
C PHE A 22 -1.69 9.50 7.57
N LEU A 23 -2.85 9.13 8.12
CA LEU A 23 -3.23 9.39 9.49
C LEU A 23 -2.06 9.04 10.40
N ASN A 24 -1.48 10.06 11.04
CA ASN A 24 -0.44 9.82 12.01
C ASN A 24 -1.10 9.07 13.18
N PRO A 25 -0.58 7.90 13.58
CA PRO A 25 -1.06 7.21 14.76
C PRO A 25 -1.15 8.15 15.97
N ILE A 26 -0.27 9.16 16.05
CA ILE A 26 -0.27 10.20 17.09
C ILE A 26 -1.52 11.10 17.05
N ASP A 27 -2.08 11.41 15.87
CA ASP A 27 -3.33 12.17 15.78
C ASP A 27 -4.53 11.34 16.23
N LEU A 28 -4.51 10.03 15.97
CA LEU A 28 -5.44 9.08 16.58
C LEU A 28 -5.22 8.98 18.11
N LEU A 29 -3.96 9.05 18.57
CA LEU A 29 -3.62 9.12 20.00
C LEU A 29 -4.08 10.42 20.67
N ASN A 30 -4.26 11.53 19.93
CA ASN A 30 -4.87 12.75 20.49
C ASN A 30 -6.35 12.52 20.86
N TYR A 31 -7.04 11.60 20.18
CA TYR A 31 -8.37 11.15 20.59
C TYR A 31 -8.32 10.23 21.82
N VAL A 32 -7.19 9.59 22.14
CA VAL A 32 -7.11 8.53 23.17
C VAL A 32 -7.50 8.99 24.57
N SER A 33 -7.35 10.26 24.95
CA SER A 33 -7.73 10.68 26.32
C SER A 33 -9.24 10.53 26.61
N PRO A 34 -10.18 11.11 25.84
CA PRO A 34 -11.61 10.80 25.99
C PRO A 34 -11.98 9.41 25.46
N THR A 35 -11.33 8.97 24.38
CA THR A 35 -11.73 7.78 23.63
C THR A 35 -11.30 6.50 24.33
N ALA A 36 -10.24 6.49 25.13
CA ALA A 36 -9.87 5.34 25.96
C ALA A 36 -10.90 5.07 27.07
N TRP A 37 -11.53 6.10 27.62
CA TRP A 37 -12.61 5.94 28.60
C TRP A 37 -13.86 5.38 27.94
N ILE A 38 -14.17 5.88 26.73
CA ILE A 38 -15.26 5.38 25.89
C ILE A 38 -14.99 3.91 25.50
N ASN A 39 -13.76 3.60 25.06
CA ASN A 39 -13.34 2.26 24.69
C ASN A 39 -13.46 1.30 25.87
N LYS A 40 -12.99 1.68 27.06
CA LYS A 40 -13.20 0.88 28.27
C LYS A 40 -14.67 0.67 28.59
N GLY A 41 -15.52 1.68 28.38
CA GLY A 41 -16.96 1.55 28.55
C GLY A 41 -17.61 0.61 27.53
N ILE A 42 -17.18 0.69 26.27
CA ILE A 42 -17.64 -0.19 25.19
C ILE A 42 -17.13 -1.61 25.38
N GLU A 43 -15.85 -1.78 25.71
CA GLU A 43 -15.20 -3.07 26.01
C GLU A 43 -15.86 -3.71 27.24
N ALA A 44 -16.15 -2.96 28.29
CA ALA A 44 -16.89 -3.48 29.44
C ALA A 44 -18.32 -3.92 29.08
N ALA A 45 -18.96 -3.26 28.12
CA ALA A 45 -20.33 -3.57 27.69
C ALA A 45 -20.40 -4.67 26.62
N THR A 46 -19.38 -4.81 25.78
CA THR A 46 -19.39 -5.65 24.56
C THR A 46 -18.29 -6.71 24.53
N GLY A 47 -17.28 -6.60 25.38
CA GLY A 47 -16.07 -7.43 25.39
C GLY A 47 -15.09 -7.14 24.24
N PHE A 48 -15.30 -6.08 23.46
CA PHE A 48 -14.53 -5.81 22.24
C PHE A 48 -13.71 -4.52 22.35
N ASP A 49 -12.40 -4.61 22.13
CA ASP A 49 -11.49 -3.47 22.02
C ASP A 49 -11.55 -2.85 20.62
N VAL A 50 -12.45 -1.89 20.48
CA VAL A 50 -12.69 -1.18 19.21
C VAL A 50 -11.45 -0.38 18.84
N ILE A 51 -10.87 0.37 19.76
CA ILE A 51 -9.75 1.26 19.44
C ILE A 51 -8.49 0.48 19.11
N GLY A 52 -8.17 -0.56 19.87
CA GLY A 52 -7.03 -1.44 19.59
C GLY A 52 -7.13 -2.05 18.20
N SER A 53 -8.31 -2.59 17.85
CA SER A 53 -8.55 -3.19 16.53
C SER A 53 -8.40 -2.17 15.39
N PHE A 54 -8.83 -0.92 15.59
CA PHE A 54 -8.68 0.14 14.59
C PHE A 54 -7.23 0.57 14.46
N MET A 55 -6.52 0.76 15.58
CA MET A 55 -5.11 1.15 15.58
C MET A 55 -4.25 0.09 14.91
N GLU A 56 -4.48 -1.19 15.22
CA GLU A 56 -3.77 -2.30 14.59
C GLU A 56 -3.96 -2.28 13.06
N ALA A 57 -5.20 -2.10 12.59
CA ALA A 57 -5.51 -2.06 11.17
C ALA A 57 -4.85 -0.89 10.40
N VAL A 58 -4.52 0.21 11.08
CA VAL A 58 -3.94 1.42 10.46
C VAL A 58 -2.47 1.64 10.77
N SER A 59 -1.88 0.89 11.71
CA SER A 59 -0.53 1.09 12.26
C SER A 59 0.65 0.86 11.32
N GLY A 60 0.40 0.61 10.03
CA GLY A 60 1.44 0.40 9.02
C GLY A 60 2.15 1.69 8.59
N ASP A 61 3.44 1.57 8.23
CA ASP A 61 4.19 2.62 7.55
C ASP A 61 3.86 2.60 6.05
N TRP A 62 2.67 3.11 5.72
CA TRP A 62 2.17 3.15 4.34
C TRP A 62 2.95 4.13 3.46
N GLU A 63 3.65 5.10 4.06
CA GLU A 63 4.57 5.97 3.37
C GLU A 63 5.80 5.18 2.89
N ALA A 64 6.36 4.30 3.71
CA ALA A 64 7.43 3.40 3.28
C ALA A 64 6.97 2.45 2.17
N VAL A 65 5.73 1.94 2.23
CA VAL A 65 5.13 1.11 1.16
C VAL A 65 5.06 1.89 -0.16
N TRP A 66 4.61 3.15 -0.12
CA TRP A 66 4.58 4.03 -1.29
C TRP A 66 5.98 4.24 -1.88
N LYS A 67 6.94 4.63 -1.03
CA LYS A 67 8.33 4.89 -1.43
C LYS A 67 8.99 3.67 -2.04
N PHE A 68 8.67 2.48 -1.55
CA PHE A 68 9.14 1.24 -2.16
C PHE A 68 8.62 1.08 -3.59
N GLY A 69 7.32 1.32 -3.81
CA GLY A 69 6.73 1.29 -5.14
C GLY A 69 7.44 2.26 -6.10
N GLU A 70 7.62 3.51 -5.68
CA GLU A 70 8.32 4.52 -6.49
C GLU A 70 9.79 4.16 -6.79
N ALA A 71 10.50 3.58 -5.82
CA ALA A 71 11.85 3.06 -6.04
C ALA A 71 11.89 1.95 -7.10
N MET A 72 10.85 1.11 -7.18
CA MET A 72 10.72 0.12 -8.27
C MET A 72 10.47 0.80 -9.62
N GLY A 73 9.72 1.91 -9.66
CA GLY A 73 9.55 2.73 -10.86
C GLY A 73 10.86 3.29 -11.39
N HIS A 74 11.69 3.85 -10.50
CA HIS A 74 13.04 4.32 -10.82
C HIS A 74 13.96 3.20 -11.31
N LEU A 75 13.85 2.01 -10.71
CA LEU A 75 14.57 0.83 -11.17
C LEU A 75 14.12 0.40 -12.57
N ALA A 76 12.81 0.49 -12.87
CA ALA A 76 12.26 0.19 -14.18
C ALA A 76 12.88 1.07 -15.27
N ASP A 77 12.99 2.37 -15.01
CA ASP A 77 13.57 3.34 -15.94
C ASP A 77 15.07 3.11 -16.14
N CYS A 78 15.80 2.83 -15.05
CA CYS A 78 17.21 2.43 -15.11
C CYS A 78 17.41 1.18 -15.98
N MET A 79 16.59 0.14 -15.80
CA MET A 79 16.68 -1.08 -16.60
C MET A 79 16.35 -0.83 -18.08
N ALA A 80 15.36 0.01 -18.37
CA ALA A 80 15.03 0.38 -19.74
C ALA A 80 16.21 1.08 -20.44
N GLU A 81 16.83 2.08 -19.79
CA GLU A 81 17.99 2.77 -20.33
C GLU A 81 19.22 1.86 -20.45
N LEU A 82 19.46 1.01 -19.46
CA LEU A 82 20.57 0.05 -19.50
C LEU A 82 20.43 -0.91 -20.69
N GLY A 83 19.22 -1.41 -20.96
CA GLY A 83 18.96 -2.24 -22.14
C GLY A 83 19.23 -1.50 -23.44
N ILE A 84 18.82 -0.23 -23.53
CA ILE A 84 19.09 0.62 -24.69
C ILE A 84 20.61 0.82 -24.88
N ASP A 85 21.35 1.12 -23.82
CA ASP A 85 22.79 1.34 -23.86
C ASP A 85 23.55 0.08 -24.29
N VAL A 86 23.17 -1.10 -23.80
CA VAL A 86 23.75 -2.39 -24.24
C VAL A 86 23.53 -2.60 -25.74
N GLN A 87 22.30 -2.37 -26.23
CA GLN A 87 21.98 -2.53 -27.65
C GLN A 87 22.72 -1.51 -28.53
N GLN A 88 22.83 -0.26 -28.09
CA GLN A 88 23.58 0.79 -28.80
C GLN A 88 25.08 0.48 -28.83
N GLY A 89 25.65 -0.01 -27.73
CA GLY A 89 27.04 -0.44 -27.68
C GLY A 89 27.33 -1.55 -28.69
N MET A 90 26.43 -2.51 -28.83
CA MET A 90 26.57 -3.58 -29.83
C MET A 90 26.49 -3.05 -31.26
N LEU A 91 25.54 -2.14 -31.55
CA LEU A 91 25.43 -1.50 -32.88
C LEU A 91 26.67 -0.69 -33.26
N GLN A 92 27.35 -0.05 -32.30
CA GLN A 92 28.58 0.71 -32.57
C GLN A 92 29.78 -0.19 -32.92
N VAL A 93 29.82 -1.40 -32.36
CA VAL A 93 30.91 -2.35 -32.61
C VAL A 93 30.70 -3.12 -33.92
N ASP A 94 29.43 -3.34 -34.30
CA ASP A 94 28.99 -4.06 -35.51
C ASP A 94 29.66 -3.52 -36.79
N ASP A 95 29.78 -2.19 -36.93
CA ASP A 95 30.42 -1.55 -38.09
C ASP A 95 31.92 -1.87 -38.27
N SER A 96 32.58 -2.43 -37.24
CA SER A 96 34.03 -2.63 -37.21
C SER A 96 34.47 -4.05 -36.89
N TRP A 97 33.54 -4.93 -36.52
CA TRP A 97 33.82 -6.29 -36.10
C TRP A 97 32.93 -7.27 -36.85
N ASP A 98 33.54 -8.01 -37.78
CA ASP A 98 32.85 -8.98 -38.62
C ASP A 98 33.18 -10.44 -38.26
N GLY A 99 32.31 -11.36 -38.70
CA GLY A 99 32.50 -12.80 -38.66
C GLY A 99 31.64 -13.50 -37.61
N ASN A 100 31.67 -14.83 -37.58
CA ASN A 100 30.77 -15.65 -36.74
C ASN A 100 30.77 -15.29 -35.25
N ALA A 101 31.88 -14.75 -34.74
CA ALA A 101 31.98 -14.33 -33.35
C ALA A 101 31.28 -12.98 -33.09
N ALA A 102 31.31 -12.08 -34.07
CA ALA A 102 30.55 -10.84 -34.02
C ALA A 102 29.05 -11.14 -34.07
N ASP A 103 28.61 -12.01 -34.99
CA ASP A 103 27.20 -12.44 -35.09
C ASP A 103 26.70 -13.07 -33.76
N ALA A 104 27.52 -13.94 -33.17
CA ALA A 104 27.19 -14.59 -31.91
C ALA A 104 27.12 -13.62 -30.73
N ALA A 105 28.05 -12.64 -30.67
CA ALA A 105 28.04 -11.58 -29.68
C ALA A 105 26.82 -10.67 -29.87
N TYR A 106 26.51 -10.29 -31.11
CA TYR A 106 25.36 -9.47 -31.45
C TYR A 106 24.07 -10.11 -30.93
N LEU A 107 23.83 -11.38 -31.27
CA LEU A 107 22.65 -12.11 -30.80
C LEU A 107 22.59 -12.20 -29.27
N TYR A 108 23.71 -12.49 -28.61
CA TYR A 108 23.75 -12.57 -27.15
C TYR A 108 23.41 -11.24 -26.49
N PHE A 109 24.08 -10.14 -26.89
CA PHE A 109 23.87 -8.84 -26.28
C PHE A 109 22.52 -8.23 -26.65
N SER A 110 21.97 -8.50 -27.83
CA SER A 110 20.60 -8.13 -28.18
C SER A 110 19.57 -8.86 -27.32
N ASN A 111 19.75 -10.16 -27.06
CA ASN A 111 18.88 -10.90 -26.15
C ASN A 111 19.01 -10.40 -24.70
N LEU A 112 20.23 -10.08 -24.27
CA LEU A 112 20.48 -9.47 -22.96
C LEU A 112 19.80 -8.10 -22.83
N ALA A 113 19.98 -7.22 -23.81
CA ALA A 113 19.34 -5.91 -23.87
C ALA A 113 17.81 -6.01 -23.82
N ALA A 114 17.24 -6.96 -24.56
CA ALA A 114 15.80 -7.24 -24.54
C ALA A 114 15.33 -7.77 -23.18
N GLY A 115 16.10 -8.63 -22.52
CA GLY A 115 15.77 -9.14 -21.18
C GLY A 115 15.81 -8.04 -20.10
N ILE A 116 16.86 -7.21 -20.11
CA ILE A 116 17.01 -6.09 -19.19
C ILE A 116 15.88 -5.07 -19.40
N SER A 117 15.69 -4.60 -20.64
CA SER A 117 14.61 -3.62 -20.93
C SER A 117 13.21 -4.21 -20.73
N GLY A 118 13.02 -5.51 -20.99
CA GLY A 118 11.75 -6.20 -20.75
C GLY A 118 11.33 -6.24 -19.29
N SER A 119 12.30 -6.19 -18.36
CA SER A 119 12.03 -6.14 -16.91
C SER A 119 11.38 -4.81 -16.48
N GLN A 120 11.40 -3.77 -17.31
CA GLN A 120 10.75 -2.49 -17.03
C GLN A 120 9.26 -2.66 -16.73
N HIS A 121 8.55 -3.51 -17.49
CA HIS A 121 7.12 -3.70 -17.31
C HIS A 121 6.80 -4.30 -15.93
N ASP A 122 7.58 -5.29 -15.53
CA ASP A 122 7.45 -5.98 -14.24
C ASP A 122 7.66 -5.00 -13.07
N PHE A 123 8.72 -4.19 -13.11
CA PHE A 123 8.98 -3.19 -12.07
C PHE A 123 7.95 -2.06 -12.03
N ARG A 124 7.43 -1.61 -13.19
CA ARG A 124 6.34 -0.64 -13.25
C ARG A 124 5.03 -1.19 -12.69
N GLN A 125 4.76 -2.47 -12.91
CA GLN A 125 3.60 -3.11 -12.31
C GLN A 125 3.73 -3.19 -10.79
N ILE A 126 4.92 -3.53 -10.28
CA ILE A 126 5.20 -3.52 -8.83
C ILE A 126 5.03 -2.12 -8.24
N GLU A 127 5.51 -1.07 -8.93
CA GLU A 127 5.30 0.32 -8.52
C GLU A 127 3.81 0.63 -8.32
N ASP A 128 3.00 0.38 -9.36
CA ASP A 128 1.56 0.67 -9.37
C ASP A 128 0.82 -0.12 -8.28
N ASP A 129 1.16 -1.40 -8.09
CA ASP A 129 0.56 -2.25 -7.07
C ASP A 129 0.89 -1.74 -5.65
N TYR A 130 2.15 -1.40 -5.35
CA TYR A 130 2.53 -0.89 -4.03
C TYR A 130 1.91 0.48 -3.73
N GLN A 131 1.85 1.38 -4.72
CA GLN A 131 1.21 2.68 -4.56
C GLN A 131 -0.31 2.55 -4.34
N LYS A 132 -0.98 1.64 -5.08
CA LYS A 132 -2.40 1.32 -4.86
C LYS A 132 -2.65 0.74 -3.47
N ALA A 133 -1.78 -0.15 -2.98
CA ALA A 133 -1.90 -0.72 -1.64
C ALA A 133 -1.78 0.38 -0.56
N ALA A 134 -0.79 1.26 -0.68
CA ALA A 134 -0.62 2.40 0.23
C ALA A 134 -1.85 3.34 0.22
N LEU A 135 -2.36 3.67 -0.96
CA LEU A 135 -3.56 4.49 -1.11
C LEU A 135 -4.81 3.80 -0.54
N GLY A 136 -4.98 2.50 -0.77
CA GLY A 136 -6.08 1.71 -0.23
C GLY A 136 -6.07 1.70 1.30
N ALA A 137 -4.90 1.54 1.91
CA ALA A 137 -4.74 1.59 3.35
C ALA A 137 -5.04 2.97 3.94
N TRP A 138 -4.60 4.03 3.26
CA TRP A 138 -4.95 5.42 3.60
C TRP A 138 -6.46 5.65 3.59
N GLN A 139 -7.14 5.20 2.54
CA GLN A 139 -8.60 5.32 2.42
C GLN A 139 -9.31 4.54 3.53
N LEU A 140 -8.83 3.34 3.85
CA LEU A 140 -9.35 2.54 4.94
C LEU A 140 -9.18 3.27 6.28
N ALA A 141 -8.00 3.81 6.55
CA ALA A 141 -7.72 4.55 7.77
C ALA A 141 -8.66 5.76 7.94
N ASN A 142 -8.88 6.54 6.88
CA ASN A 142 -9.82 7.66 6.90
C ASN A 142 -11.26 7.23 7.16
N GLN A 143 -11.71 6.12 6.56
CA GLN A 143 -13.04 5.58 6.84
C GLN A 143 -13.17 5.12 8.30
N LEU A 144 -12.13 4.49 8.84
CA LEU A 144 -12.08 4.08 10.24
C LEU A 144 -12.07 5.28 11.19
N GLY A 145 -11.33 6.35 10.89
CA GLY A 145 -11.38 7.60 11.65
C GLY A 145 -12.78 8.20 11.72
N ASN A 146 -13.50 8.23 10.60
CA ASN A 146 -14.89 8.71 10.55
C ASN A 146 -15.85 7.85 11.38
N ILE A 147 -15.70 6.51 11.33
CA ILE A 147 -16.52 5.60 12.15
C ILE A 147 -16.22 5.82 13.63
N LEU A 148 -14.95 5.96 13.98
CA LEU A 148 -14.53 6.22 15.35
C LEU A 148 -15.17 7.51 15.88
N GLN A 149 -15.12 8.60 15.11
CA GLN A 149 -15.78 9.84 15.47
C GLN A 149 -17.29 9.64 15.69
N ALA A 150 -17.96 8.90 14.80
CA ALA A 150 -19.39 8.61 14.95
C ALA A 150 -19.71 7.77 16.20
N ILE A 151 -18.82 6.86 16.62
CA ILE A 151 -18.95 6.09 17.87
C ILE A 151 -18.85 7.04 19.07
N VAL A 152 -17.86 7.94 19.08
CA VAL A 152 -17.67 8.93 20.15
C VAL A 152 -18.90 9.83 20.28
N ASP A 153 -19.42 10.34 19.16
CA ASP A 153 -20.62 11.19 19.15
C ASP A 153 -21.85 10.46 19.69
N ALA A 154 -22.09 9.22 19.21
CA ALA A 154 -23.22 8.40 19.68
C ALA A 154 -23.12 8.13 21.18
N TRP A 155 -21.92 7.87 21.69
CA TRP A 155 -21.68 7.63 23.10
C TRP A 155 -21.95 8.88 23.96
N LEU A 156 -21.48 10.06 23.53
CA LEU A 156 -21.70 11.32 24.25
C LEU A 156 -23.20 11.66 24.31
N ILE A 157 -23.94 11.46 23.22
CA ILE A 157 -25.39 11.64 23.19
C ILE A 157 -26.07 10.65 24.14
N GLY A 158 -25.65 9.39 24.12
CA GLY A 158 -26.19 8.34 24.99
C GLY A 158 -26.01 8.67 26.48
N LEU A 159 -24.83 9.13 26.87
CA LEU A 159 -24.56 9.58 28.23
C LEU A 159 -25.39 10.78 28.65
N ALA A 160 -25.46 11.81 27.79
CA ALA A 160 -26.25 13.00 28.08
C ALA A 160 -27.73 12.64 28.27
N ALA A 161 -28.27 11.76 27.42
CA ALA A 161 -29.65 11.28 27.53
C ALA A 161 -29.90 10.45 28.80
N ALA A 162 -28.96 9.55 29.16
CA ALA A 162 -29.06 8.77 30.39
C ALA A 162 -29.02 9.67 31.64
N GLY A 163 -28.14 10.68 31.67
CA GLY A 163 -28.04 11.65 32.75
C GLY A 163 -29.30 12.51 32.88
N ALA A 164 -29.84 13.00 31.76
CA ALA A 164 -31.10 13.74 31.74
C ALA A 164 -32.29 12.86 32.19
N GLY A 165 -32.32 11.59 31.76
CA GLY A 165 -33.34 10.63 32.20
C GLY A 165 -33.29 10.35 33.70
N ALA A 166 -32.08 10.23 34.27
CA ALA A 166 -31.89 10.06 35.71
C ALA A 166 -32.30 11.32 36.49
N ALA A 167 -31.94 12.52 36.02
CA ALA A 167 -32.30 13.78 36.67
C ALA A 167 -33.82 14.05 36.61
N LEU A 168 -34.48 13.67 35.52
CA LEU A 168 -35.92 13.81 35.33
C LEU A 168 -36.71 12.57 35.80
N SER A 169 -36.07 11.63 36.49
CA SER A 169 -36.68 10.38 36.94
C SER A 169 -37.90 10.60 37.84
N ALA A 170 -37.90 11.69 38.62
CA ALA A 170 -39.02 12.11 39.44
C ALA A 170 -40.30 12.45 38.63
N THR A 171 -40.19 12.74 37.34
CA THR A 171 -41.34 13.06 36.46
C THR A 171 -41.91 11.83 35.75
N GLY A 172 -41.30 10.65 35.89
CA GLY A 172 -41.72 9.39 35.25
C GLY A 172 -41.52 9.35 33.73
N ALA A 173 -42.04 10.34 33.00
CA ALA A 173 -41.88 10.47 31.55
C ALA A 173 -40.42 10.80 31.15
N GLY A 174 -39.71 11.59 31.96
CA GLY A 174 -38.32 11.95 31.71
C GLY A 174 -37.35 10.78 31.78
N ALA A 175 -37.55 9.85 32.73
CA ALA A 175 -36.76 8.62 32.81
C ALA A 175 -36.94 7.75 31.56
N VAL A 176 -38.19 7.50 31.15
CA VAL A 176 -38.48 6.62 30.00
C VAL A 176 -37.87 7.19 28.71
N ALA A 177 -38.02 8.49 28.47
CA ALA A 177 -37.47 9.14 27.28
C ALA A 177 -35.93 9.13 27.27
N GLY A 178 -35.29 9.44 28.40
CA GLY A 178 -33.82 9.47 28.50
C GLY A 178 -33.17 8.11 28.31
N TYR A 179 -33.70 7.06 28.96
CA TYR A 179 -33.19 5.70 28.80
C TYR A 179 -33.47 5.11 27.41
N ALA A 180 -34.60 5.46 26.77
CA ALA A 180 -34.89 5.04 25.40
C ALA A 180 -33.87 5.61 24.39
N VAL A 181 -33.53 6.90 24.51
CA VAL A 181 -32.51 7.52 23.66
C VAL A 181 -31.13 6.89 23.91
N ALA A 182 -30.76 6.64 25.16
CA ALA A 182 -29.51 5.95 25.48
C ALA A 182 -29.44 4.54 24.85
N GLY A 183 -30.54 3.78 24.91
CA GLY A 183 -30.64 2.46 24.27
C GLY A 183 -30.49 2.51 22.74
N VAL A 184 -31.10 3.51 22.08
CA VAL A 184 -30.94 3.72 20.63
C VAL A 184 -29.49 4.02 20.27
N GLN A 185 -28.79 4.85 21.04
CA GLN A 185 -27.38 5.13 20.80
C GLN A 185 -26.49 3.90 21.02
N ALA A 186 -26.79 3.06 22.01
CA ALA A 186 -26.07 1.80 22.21
C ALA A 186 -26.18 0.86 20.99
N VAL A 187 -27.39 0.71 20.43
CA VAL A 187 -27.59 -0.07 19.19
C VAL A 187 -26.84 0.55 18.01
N ARG A 188 -26.79 1.88 17.93
CA ARG A 188 -26.04 2.59 16.88
C ARG A 188 -24.54 2.30 16.98
N ILE A 189 -23.97 2.32 18.19
CA ILE A 189 -22.56 2.00 18.43
C ILE A 189 -22.26 0.57 17.96
N VAL A 190 -23.09 -0.41 18.31
CA VAL A 190 -22.89 -1.81 17.87
C VAL A 190 -22.88 -1.91 16.34
N LYS A 191 -23.77 -1.19 15.65
CA LYS A 191 -23.79 -1.16 14.18
C LYS A 191 -22.53 -0.55 13.58
N LEU A 192 -22.03 0.54 14.17
CA LEU A 192 -20.79 1.20 13.73
C LEU A 192 -19.57 0.29 13.93
N ILE A 193 -19.51 -0.43 15.04
CA ILE A 193 -18.45 -1.42 15.28
C ILE A 193 -18.49 -2.52 14.22
N ASN A 194 -19.68 -3.06 13.92
CA ASN A 194 -19.82 -4.08 12.88
C ASN A 194 -19.42 -3.56 11.48
N ASP A 195 -19.78 -2.31 11.13
CA ASP A 195 -19.37 -1.69 9.87
C ASP A 195 -17.84 -1.54 9.78
N ALA A 196 -17.19 -1.13 10.86
CA ALA A 196 -15.73 -1.08 10.92
C ALA A 196 -15.09 -2.46 10.76
N SER A 197 -15.60 -3.49 11.44
CA SER A 197 -15.10 -4.86 11.29
C SER A 197 -15.23 -5.35 9.85
N LEU A 198 -16.34 -5.05 9.16
CA LEU A 198 -16.52 -5.40 7.76
C LEU A 198 -15.50 -4.68 6.87
N LYS A 199 -15.29 -3.37 7.06
CA LYS A 199 -14.33 -2.57 6.31
C LYS A 199 -12.89 -3.02 6.52
N ILE A 200 -12.50 -3.35 7.76
CA ILE A 200 -11.17 -3.89 8.07
C ILE A 200 -10.95 -5.20 7.31
N ASN A 201 -11.91 -6.13 7.40
CA ASN A 201 -11.78 -7.44 6.74
C ASN A 201 -11.75 -7.30 5.21
N SER A 202 -12.68 -6.53 4.62
CA SER A 202 -12.76 -6.37 3.16
C SER A 202 -11.59 -5.56 2.61
N GLY A 203 -11.21 -4.47 3.28
CA GLY A 203 -10.11 -3.60 2.88
C GLY A 203 -8.75 -4.30 3.03
N GLY A 204 -8.54 -4.97 4.16
CA GLY A 204 -7.33 -5.77 4.39
C GLY A 204 -7.17 -6.88 3.36
N THR A 205 -8.25 -7.60 3.03
CA THR A 205 -8.21 -8.63 1.98
C THR A 205 -7.86 -8.04 0.61
N ALA A 206 -8.44 -6.89 0.25
CA ALA A 206 -8.16 -6.23 -1.02
C ALA A 206 -6.69 -5.77 -1.11
N ILE A 207 -6.15 -5.19 -0.04
CA ILE A 207 -4.73 -4.79 0.05
C ILE A 207 -3.81 -6.01 -0.08
N MET A 208 -4.11 -7.10 0.64
CA MET A 208 -3.32 -8.33 0.55
C MET A 208 -3.38 -8.99 -0.83
N ALA A 209 -4.51 -8.88 -1.54
CA ALA A 209 -4.64 -9.37 -2.91
C ALA A 209 -3.73 -8.60 -3.89
N ILE A 210 -3.52 -7.30 -3.66
CA ILE A 210 -2.58 -6.49 -4.47
C ILE A 210 -1.15 -7.01 -4.29
N PHE A 211 -0.73 -7.32 -3.06
CA PHE A 211 0.61 -7.88 -2.81
C PHE A 211 0.85 -9.28 -3.41
N ALA A 212 -0.19 -10.01 -3.79
CA ALA A 212 -0.04 -11.31 -4.45
C ALA A 212 0.49 -11.19 -5.90
N VAL A 213 0.29 -10.04 -6.55
CA VAL A 213 0.69 -9.81 -7.94
C VAL A 213 2.22 -9.70 -8.07
N PRO A 214 2.93 -8.84 -7.29
CA PRO A 214 4.40 -8.82 -7.26
C PRO A 214 5.04 -10.18 -6.98
N MET A 215 4.47 -10.96 -6.06
CA MET A 215 4.95 -12.33 -5.79
C MET A 215 4.85 -13.22 -7.02
N THR A 216 3.76 -13.09 -7.79
CA THR A 216 3.57 -13.85 -9.04
C THR A 216 4.53 -13.39 -10.14
N ILE A 217 4.82 -12.09 -10.21
CA ILE A 217 5.81 -11.51 -11.12
C ILE A 217 7.20 -12.04 -10.76
N ALA A 218 7.58 -12.05 -9.48
CA ALA A 218 8.88 -12.58 -9.04
C ALA A 218 9.07 -14.07 -9.39
N TYR A 219 7.99 -14.85 -9.50
CA TYR A 219 8.05 -16.24 -9.98
C TYR A 219 8.07 -16.37 -11.51
N ARG A 220 7.71 -15.31 -12.26
CA ARG A 220 7.59 -15.32 -13.72
C ARG A 220 8.68 -14.54 -14.44
N SER A 221 9.27 -13.53 -13.79
CA SER A 221 10.42 -12.79 -14.29
C SER A 221 11.52 -13.83 -14.51
N GLY A 222 11.78 -14.14 -15.78
CA GLY A 222 12.67 -15.22 -16.18
C GLY A 222 14.03 -15.09 -15.52
N ASP A 223 14.69 -16.22 -15.27
CA ASP A 223 16.01 -16.21 -14.71
C ASP A 223 16.99 -15.65 -15.76
N LEU A 224 17.71 -14.57 -15.43
CA LEU A 224 18.76 -14.05 -16.30
C LEU A 224 19.86 -15.10 -16.54
N SER A 225 19.95 -16.13 -15.68
CA SER A 225 20.82 -17.28 -15.89
C SER A 225 20.38 -18.18 -17.07
N ASP A 226 19.13 -18.05 -17.56
CA ASP A 226 18.66 -18.74 -18.76
C ASP A 226 19.21 -18.11 -20.06
N ILE A 227 19.81 -16.91 -20.00
CA ILE A 227 20.51 -16.30 -21.13
C ILE A 227 21.86 -17.02 -21.30
N LYS A 228 21.86 -18.08 -22.09
CA LYS A 228 23.04 -18.92 -22.31
C LYS A 228 24.12 -18.18 -23.10
N LEU A 229 25.37 -18.38 -22.68
CA LEU A 229 26.54 -17.94 -23.45
C LEU A 229 26.58 -18.62 -24.83
N PRO A 230 27.13 -17.96 -25.86
CA PRO A 230 27.29 -18.57 -27.17
C PRO A 230 28.15 -19.84 -27.09
N ALA A 231 27.68 -20.94 -27.68
CA ALA A 231 28.36 -22.24 -27.63
C ALA A 231 29.41 -22.44 -28.74
N ALA A 232 29.49 -21.53 -29.71
CA ALA A 232 30.34 -21.67 -30.89
C ALA A 232 31.79 -21.19 -30.63
N ALA A 233 32.76 -21.96 -31.13
CA ALA A 233 34.17 -21.56 -31.12
C ALA A 233 34.41 -20.42 -32.12
N TYR A 234 35.33 -19.51 -31.78
CA TYR A 234 35.76 -18.42 -32.65
C TYR A 234 36.36 -18.95 -33.96
N THR A 235 35.82 -18.50 -35.10
CA THR A 235 36.43 -18.71 -36.43
C THR A 235 36.92 -17.36 -36.96
N THR A 236 38.21 -17.26 -37.26
CA THR A 236 38.81 -16.05 -37.84
C THR A 236 38.21 -15.73 -39.21
N PRO A 237 37.95 -14.46 -39.54
CA PRO A 237 37.59 -14.07 -40.91
C PRO A 237 38.68 -14.49 -41.91
N GLY A 238 38.29 -15.25 -42.94
CA GLY A 238 39.20 -15.68 -44.03
C GLY A 238 39.77 -17.11 -43.93
N ALA A 239 39.26 -17.96 -43.04
CA ALA A 239 39.55 -19.40 -42.98
C ALA A 239 38.50 -20.24 -43.74
#